data_AF-A0A455UB81-F1
#
_entry.id   AF-A0A455UB81-F1
#
_cell.length_a   1.000
_cell.length_b   1.000
_cell.length_c   1.000
_cell.angle_alpha   90.00
_cell.angle_beta   90.00
_cell.angle_gamma   90.00
#
_symmetry.space_group_name_H-M   'P 1'
#
loop_
_entity.id
_entity.type
_entity.pdbx_description
1 polymer ?
#
loop_
_entity_poly.entity_id
_entity_poly.type
_entity_poly.pdbx_seq_one_letter_code
_entity_poly.pdbx_strand_id
1 'polypeptide(L)'
;MWAALLGAFVAAVLVVLLSRGRHGELSPLRVVLAGVAVTAMFVSFSQGLLVIDQQNFESVLYWLAGSVSGRELSLVMPLLPLFGGALILSALLVRHANALLLGDEMVTGLGMQATTIKLLLGLVVIVLAGGAVALAGMIGFVGLIVPHMARGYSASTTAGCCPPALCWVPAYYSWPMWPRAC
;
A
#
# COMPACT_ATOMS: atom_id res chain seq x y z
N MET A 1 1.96 8.48 17.49
CA MET A 1 1.84 7.09 16.99
C MET A 1 0.39 6.61 16.94
N TRP A 2 -0.29 6.46 18.08
CA TRP A 2 -1.71 6.10 18.12
C TRP A 2 -2.61 7.06 17.35
N ALA A 3 -2.35 8.36 17.43
CA ALA A 3 -3.06 9.37 16.63
C ALA A 3 -2.87 9.20 15.12
N ALA A 4 -1.67 8.79 14.67
CA ALA A 4 -1.41 8.53 13.25
C ALA A 4 -2.11 7.25 12.78
N LEU A 5 -2.16 6.23 13.64
CA LEU A 5 -2.90 4.99 13.37
C LEU A 5 -4.41 5.25 13.28
N LEU A 6 -4.95 6.05 14.21
CA LEU A 6 -6.35 6.50 14.19
C LEU A 6 -6.63 7.34 12.93
N GLY A 7 -5.74 8.27 12.57
CA GLY A 7 -5.87 9.06 11.35
C GLY A 7 -5.90 8.19 10.09
N ALA A 8 -5.02 7.19 9.99
CA ALA A 8 -5.01 6.23 8.88
C ALA A 8 -6.30 5.41 8.81
N PHE A 9 -6.82 4.96 9.96
CA PHE A 9 -8.08 4.23 10.04
C PHE A 9 -9.27 5.10 9.62
N VAL A 10 -9.35 6.34 10.12
CA VAL A 10 -10.41 7.29 9.77
C VAL A 10 -10.37 7.63 8.27
N ALA A 11 -9.19 7.89 7.72
CA ALA A 11 -9.03 8.16 6.28
C ALA A 11 -9.48 6.96 5.43
N ALA A 12 -9.13 5.74 5.83
CA ALA A 12 -9.56 4.54 5.13
C ALA A 12 -11.08 4.32 5.19
N VAL A 13 -11.68 4.52 6.36
CA VAL A 13 -13.15 4.43 6.52
C VAL A 13 -13.84 5.46 5.64
N LEU A 14 -13.34 6.70 5.59
CA LEU A 14 -13.84 7.73 4.68
C LEU A 14 -13.79 7.28 3.21
N VAL A 15 -12.67 6.72 2.75
CA VAL A 15 -12.55 6.22 1.37
C VAL A 15 -13.53 5.07 1.10
N VAL A 16 -13.69 4.15 2.04
CA VAL A 16 -14.66 3.03 1.89
C VAL A 16 -16.10 3.55 1.87
N LEU A 17 -16.44 4.54 2.68
CA LEU A 17 -17.77 5.15 2.69
C LEU A 17 -18.06 5.92 1.39
N LEU A 18 -17.10 6.70 0.91
CA LEU A 18 -17.23 7.48 -0.34
C LEU A 18 -17.25 6.58 -1.59
N SER A 19 -16.54 5.45 -1.56
CA SER A 19 -16.48 4.52 -2.69
C SER A 19 -17.73 3.64 -2.83
N ARG A 20 -18.51 3.48 -1.75
CA ARG A 20 -19.79 2.74 -1.77
C ARG A 20 -20.85 3.55 -2.52
N GLY A 21 -21.21 3.09 -3.71
CA GLY A 21 -22.31 3.67 -4.49
C GLY A 21 -23.70 3.18 -4.05
N ARG A 22 -24.75 3.70 -4.69
CA ARG A 22 -26.17 3.36 -4.43
C ARG A 22 -26.52 1.87 -4.55
N HIS A 23 -25.72 1.08 -5.27
CA HIS A 23 -25.92 -0.37 -5.45
C HIS A 23 -24.97 -1.24 -4.60
N GLY A 24 -24.16 -0.65 -3.71
CA GLY A 24 -23.24 -1.40 -2.85
C GLY A 24 -22.00 -1.97 -3.55
N GLU A 25 -21.88 -1.85 -4.87
CA GLU A 25 -20.72 -2.33 -5.63
C GLU A 25 -19.50 -1.41 -5.46
N LEU A 26 -18.37 -2.02 -5.08
CA LEU A 26 -17.07 -1.36 -4.99
C LEU A 26 -16.40 -1.33 -6.37
N SER A 27 -16.65 -0.26 -7.12
CA SER A 27 -15.94 0.00 -8.37
C SER A 27 -14.49 0.43 -8.09
N PRO A 28 -13.47 -0.20 -8.70
CA PRO A 28 -12.07 0.18 -8.52
C PRO A 28 -11.80 1.65 -8.84
N LEU A 29 -12.46 2.18 -9.89
CA LEU A 29 -12.31 3.57 -10.29
C LEU A 29 -12.79 4.55 -9.21
N ARG A 30 -13.93 4.24 -8.55
CA ARG A 30 -14.46 5.08 -7.47
C ARG A 30 -13.57 5.05 -6.24
N VAL A 31 -12.99 3.90 -5.90
CA VAL A 31 -12.05 3.78 -4.77
C VAL A 31 -10.82 4.66 -5.01
N VAL A 32 -10.27 4.65 -6.23
CA VAL A 32 -9.12 5.50 -6.60
C VAL A 32 -9.48 6.99 -6.52
N LEU A 33 -10.60 7.40 -7.11
CA LEU A 33 -11.05 8.80 -7.08
C LEU A 33 -11.36 9.29 -5.66
N ALA A 34 -12.03 8.47 -4.85
CA ALA A 34 -12.30 8.78 -3.44
C ALA A 34 -10.98 8.93 -2.65
N GLY A 35 -10.01 8.06 -2.90
CA GLY A 35 -8.67 8.14 -2.30
C GLY A 35 -7.95 9.45 -2.63
N VAL A 36 -7.95 9.86 -3.90
CA VAL A 36 -7.34 11.13 -4.34
C VAL A 36 -8.03 12.33 -3.68
N ALA A 37 -9.37 12.34 -3.64
CA ALA A 37 -10.14 13.41 -3.00
C ALA A 37 -9.85 13.53 -1.49
N VAL A 38 -9.85 12.41 -0.76
CA VAL A 38 -9.52 12.37 0.68
C VAL A 38 -8.09 12.82 0.91
N THR A 39 -7.14 12.37 0.08
CA THR A 39 -5.73 12.79 0.17
C THR A 39 -5.59 14.30 0.00
N ALA A 40 -6.22 14.88 -1.02
CA ALA A 40 -6.19 16.33 -1.26
C ALA A 40 -6.79 17.12 -0.08
N MET A 41 -7.88 16.64 0.51
CA MET A 41 -8.49 17.24 1.70
C MET A 41 -7.52 17.25 2.89
N PHE A 42 -6.87 16.12 3.20
CA PHE A 42 -5.90 16.04 4.30
C PHE A 42 -4.64 16.88 4.04
N VAL A 43 -4.17 16.96 2.80
CA VAL A 43 -3.04 17.83 2.42
C VAL A 43 -3.39 19.30 2.66
N SER A 44 -4.55 19.75 2.17
CA SER A 44 -5.01 21.14 2.37
C SER A 44 -5.21 21.46 3.86
N PHE A 45 -5.79 20.53 4.62
CA PHE A 45 -5.96 20.68 6.07
C PHE A 45 -4.61 20.81 6.80
N SER A 46 -3.64 19.97 6.44
CA SER A 46 -2.30 20.01 7.02
C SER A 46 -1.60 21.33 6.69
N GLN A 47 -1.68 21.80 5.43
CA GLN A 47 -1.15 23.10 5.03
C GLN A 47 -1.80 24.26 5.80
N GLY A 48 -3.11 24.21 6.04
CA GLY A 48 -3.82 25.22 6.84
C GLY A 48 -3.34 25.27 8.30
N LEU A 49 -3.11 24.10 8.92
CA LEU A 49 -2.52 23.99 10.27
C LEU A 49 -1.12 24.61 10.34
N LEU A 50 -0.29 24.35 9.33
CA LEU A 50 1.06 24.90 9.23
C LEU A 50 1.06 26.44 9.22
N VAL A 51 0.11 27.07 8.54
CA VAL A 51 0.02 28.54 8.46
C VAL A 51 -0.31 29.17 9.81
N ILE A 52 -1.11 28.49 10.64
CA ILE A 52 -1.54 28.98 11.95
C ILE A 52 -0.43 28.83 12.99
N ASP A 53 0.32 27.73 12.95
CA ASP A 53 1.36 27.41 13.94
C ASP A 53 2.76 27.50 13.33
N GLN A 54 3.34 28.70 13.35
CA GLN A 54 4.68 28.96 12.78
C GLN A 54 5.82 28.43 13.65
N GLN A 55 5.59 28.11 14.93
CA GLN A 55 6.67 27.70 15.85
C GLN A 55 7.07 26.23 15.68
N ASN A 56 6.15 25.37 15.23
CA ASN A 56 6.40 23.94 15.05
C ASN A 56 6.71 23.52 13.60
N PHE A 57 6.87 24.49 12.71
CA PHE A 57 7.02 24.27 11.27
C PHE A 57 8.23 23.37 10.94
N GLU A 58 9.37 23.61 11.59
CA GLU A 58 10.61 22.86 11.36
C GLU A 58 10.47 21.38 11.80
N SER A 59 9.84 21.14 12.97
CA SER A 59 9.58 19.78 13.46
C SER A 59 8.64 19.00 12.54
N VAL A 60 7.61 19.66 12.00
CA VAL A 60 6.67 19.02 11.07
C VAL A 60 7.33 18.75 9.71
N LEU A 61 8.18 19.66 9.21
CA LEU A 61 8.97 19.43 8.00
C LEU A 61 9.95 18.26 8.16
N TYR A 62 10.63 18.15 9.31
CA TYR A 62 11.48 17.00 9.63
C TYR A 62 10.69 15.68 9.67
N TRP A 63 9.44 15.70 10.18
CA TRP A 63 8.58 14.52 10.17
C TRP A 63 8.07 14.15 8.77
N LEU A 64 7.73 15.17 7.95
CA LEU A 64 7.31 15.00 6.55
C LEU A 64 8.44 14.49 5.66
N ALA A 65 9.68 14.94 5.88
CA ALA A 65 10.87 14.45 5.19
C ALA A 65 11.16 12.97 5.49
N GLY A 66 10.60 12.45 6.59
CA GLY A 66 10.80 11.08 7.05
C GLY A 66 12.11 10.97 7.82
N SER A 67 12.02 11.02 9.15
CA SER A 67 13.17 10.78 10.03
C SER A 67 12.89 9.67 11.03
N VAL A 68 13.80 8.70 11.06
CA VAL A 68 13.86 7.63 12.07
C VAL A 68 14.75 8.06 13.26
N SER A 69 15.46 9.19 13.15
CA SER A 69 16.36 9.65 14.21
C SER A 69 15.57 10.08 15.45
N GLY A 70 15.97 9.56 16.62
CA GLY A 70 15.34 9.88 17.91
C GLY A 70 14.16 9.00 18.34
N ARG A 71 13.84 7.90 17.64
CA ARG A 71 12.83 6.93 18.13
C ARG A 71 13.44 6.01 19.17
N GLU A 72 12.92 6.03 20.39
CA GLU A 72 13.25 4.99 21.36
C GLU A 72 12.66 3.64 20.94
N LEU A 73 13.45 2.57 21.12
CA LEU A 73 13.01 1.19 20.89
C LEU A 73 11.78 0.81 21.76
N SER A 74 11.63 1.48 22.91
CA SER A 74 10.49 1.35 23.81
C SER A 74 9.14 1.66 23.13
N LEU A 75 9.13 2.55 22.13
CA LEU A 75 7.94 2.89 21.34
C LEU A 75 7.62 1.84 20.26
N VAL A 76 8.60 1.05 19.82
CA VAL A 76 8.43 0.04 18.76
C VAL A 76 7.91 -1.28 19.34
N MET A 77 8.32 -1.62 20.56
CA MET A 77 7.96 -2.86 21.25
C MET A 77 6.44 -3.18 21.28
N PRO A 78 5.54 -2.21 21.53
CA PRO A 78 4.09 -2.46 21.56
C PRO A 78 3.49 -2.67 20.15
N LEU A 79 4.13 -2.14 19.11
CA LEU A 79 3.70 -2.28 17.73
C LEU A 79 4.14 -3.60 17.10
N LEU A 80 5.24 -4.16 17.58
CA LEU A 80 5.80 -5.43 17.12
C LEU A 80 4.77 -6.58 17.02
N PRO A 81 3.93 -6.85 18.05
CA PRO A 81 2.88 -7.87 17.92
C PRO A 81 1.79 -7.51 16.91
N LEU A 82 1.47 -6.22 16.75
CA LEU A 82 0.50 -5.74 15.76
C LEU A 82 1.01 -5.96 14.33
N PHE A 83 2.27 -5.61 14.06
CA PHE A 83 2.93 -5.87 12.79
C PHE A 83 3.08 -7.37 12.52
N GLY A 84 3.46 -8.16 13.53
CA GLY A 84 3.53 -9.61 13.43
C GLY A 84 2.18 -10.22 13.06
N GLY A 85 1.11 -9.81 13.74
CA GLY A 85 -0.25 -10.24 13.41
C GLY A 85 -0.68 -9.86 11.99
N ALA A 86 -0.38 -8.63 11.56
CA ALA A 86 -0.69 -8.17 10.20
C ALA A 86 0.11 -8.92 9.12
N LEU A 87 1.37 -9.27 9.39
CA LEU A 87 2.20 -10.07 8.48
C LEU A 87 1.69 -11.51 8.37
N ILE A 88 1.33 -12.14 9.48
CA ILE A 88 0.74 -13.48 9.48
C ILE A 88 -0.58 -13.47 8.69
N LEU A 89 -1.44 -12.47 8.95
CA LEU A 89 -2.69 -12.32 8.24
C LEU A 89 -2.46 -12.11 6.74
N SER A 90 -1.48 -11.28 6.36
CA SER A 90 -1.06 -11.08 4.97
C SER A 90 -0.67 -12.40 4.30
N ALA A 91 0.15 -13.22 4.97
CA ALA A 91 0.60 -14.52 4.46
C ALA A 91 -0.58 -15.49 4.22
N LEU A 92 -1.55 -15.52 5.12
CA LEU A 92 -2.78 -16.32 4.98
C LEU A 92 -3.66 -15.83 3.81
N LEU A 93 -3.62 -14.53 3.52
CA LEU A 93 -4.41 -13.93 2.45
C LEU A 93 -3.78 -14.04 1.07
N VAL A 94 -2.52 -14.46 0.93
CA VAL A 94 -1.84 -14.60 -0.37
C VAL A 94 -2.63 -15.49 -1.34
N ARG A 95 -3.19 -16.61 -0.87
CA ARG A 95 -4.01 -17.51 -1.70
C ARG A 95 -5.27 -16.83 -2.22
N HIS A 96 -5.92 -16.05 -1.37
CA HIS A 96 -7.13 -15.31 -1.70
C HIS A 96 -6.83 -14.14 -2.66
N ALA A 97 -5.70 -13.46 -2.45
CA ALA A 97 -5.23 -12.41 -3.34
C ALA A 97 -4.90 -12.95 -4.75
N ASN A 98 -4.30 -14.14 -4.84
CA ASN A 98 -4.06 -14.80 -6.12
C ASN A 98 -5.38 -15.21 -6.81
N ALA A 99 -6.37 -15.71 -6.06
CA ALA A 99 -7.69 -16.02 -6.61
C ALA A 99 -8.37 -14.78 -7.21
N LEU A 100 -8.22 -13.59 -6.59
CA LEU A 100 -8.70 -12.33 -7.16
C LEU A 100 -8.05 -11.97 -8.50
N LEU A 101 -6.82 -12.40 -8.75
CA LEU A 101 -6.14 -12.17 -10.04
C LEU A 101 -6.69 -13.06 -11.16
N LEU A 102 -7.23 -14.24 -10.83
CA LEU A 102 -7.85 -15.15 -11.79
C LEU A 102 -9.28 -14.74 -12.16
N GLY A 103 -9.92 -13.90 -11.34
CA GLY A 103 -11.27 -13.38 -11.57
C GLY A 103 -12.14 -13.50 -10.34
N ASP A 104 -13.09 -12.57 -10.18
CA ASP A 104 -14.00 -12.54 -9.02
C ASP A 104 -14.88 -13.82 -8.94
N GLU A 105 -15.09 -14.52 -10.06
CA GLU A 105 -15.85 -15.78 -10.16
C GLU A 105 -15.19 -16.96 -9.42
N MET A 106 -13.85 -17.04 -9.46
CA MET A 106 -13.06 -18.04 -8.73
C MET A 106 -13.16 -17.85 -7.21
N VAL A 107 -13.30 -16.59 -6.78
CA VAL A 107 -13.40 -16.24 -5.36
C VAL A 107 -14.75 -16.67 -4.78
N THR A 108 -15.84 -16.50 -5.55
CA THR A 108 -17.17 -17.00 -5.16
C THR A 108 -17.24 -18.52 -5.05
N GLY A 109 -16.45 -19.26 -5.85
CA GLY A 109 -16.35 -20.72 -5.75
C GLY A 109 -15.73 -21.24 -4.44
N LEU A 110 -14.99 -20.39 -3.71
CA LEU A 110 -14.41 -20.69 -2.40
C LEU A 110 -15.35 -20.35 -1.22
N GLY A 111 -16.57 -19.88 -1.49
CA GLY A 111 -17.56 -19.53 -0.46
C GLY A 111 -17.33 -18.18 0.23
N MET A 112 -16.39 -17.35 -0.26
CA MET A 112 -16.17 -15.99 0.24
C MET A 112 -16.52 -14.95 -0.82
N GLN A 113 -17.04 -13.80 -0.37
CA GLN A 113 -17.32 -12.67 -1.24
C GLN A 113 -16.04 -11.90 -1.55
N ALA A 114 -15.81 -11.58 -2.82
CA ALA A 114 -14.64 -10.78 -3.26
C ALA A 114 -14.53 -9.44 -2.51
N THR A 115 -15.66 -8.82 -2.19
CA THR A 115 -15.74 -7.59 -1.37
C THR A 115 -15.10 -7.74 0.00
N THR A 116 -15.35 -8.84 0.70
CA THR A 116 -14.80 -9.09 2.04
C THR A 116 -13.29 -9.23 1.99
N ILE A 117 -12.76 -9.95 1.00
CA ILE A 117 -11.31 -10.12 0.83
C ILE A 117 -10.64 -8.78 0.49
N LYS A 118 -11.24 -7.98 -0.39
CA LYS A 118 -10.76 -6.62 -0.73
C LYS A 118 -10.68 -5.73 0.52
N LEU A 119 -11.70 -5.77 1.38
CA LEU A 119 -11.71 -5.02 2.65
C LEU A 119 -10.67 -5.52 3.64
N LEU A 120 -10.49 -6.85 3.75
CA LEU A 120 -9.52 -7.43 4.68
C LEU A 120 -8.08 -7.16 4.27
N LEU A 121 -7.78 -7.24 2.96
CA LEU A 121 -6.51 -6.78 2.38
C LEU A 121 -6.27 -5.29 2.67
N GLY A 122 -7.30 -4.45 2.46
CA GLY A 122 -7.23 -3.03 2.80
C GLY A 122 -6.88 -2.80 4.28
N LEU A 123 -7.53 -3.52 5.19
CA LEU A 123 -7.29 -3.43 6.63
C LEU A 123 -5.85 -3.80 7.01
N VAL A 124 -5.33 -4.90 6.45
CA VAL A 124 -3.92 -5.29 6.63
C VAL A 124 -2.98 -4.19 6.16
N VAL A 125 -3.24 -3.62 4.98
CA VAL A 125 -2.43 -2.52 4.43
C VAL A 125 -2.49 -1.29 5.32
N ILE A 126 -3.66 -0.92 5.86
CA ILE A 126 -3.82 0.25 6.74
C ILE A 126 -3.01 0.08 8.02
N VAL A 127 -3.04 -1.10 8.63
CA VAL A 127 -2.28 -1.39 9.86
C VAL A 127 -0.78 -1.32 9.58
N LEU A 128 -0.31 -1.97 8.50
CA LEU A 128 1.11 -1.99 8.14
C LEU A 128 1.63 -0.61 7.71
N ALA A 129 0.93 0.05 6.77
CA ALA A 129 1.33 1.34 6.24
C ALA A 129 1.16 2.46 7.27
N GLY A 130 0.04 2.49 8.00
CA GLY A 130 -0.20 3.47 9.06
C GLY A 130 0.80 3.34 10.20
N GLY A 131 1.16 2.11 10.59
CA GLY A 131 2.23 1.87 11.56
C GLY A 131 3.60 2.33 11.05
N ALA A 132 3.92 2.05 9.79
CA ALA A 132 5.20 2.46 9.18
C ALA A 132 5.32 3.99 9.12
N VAL A 133 4.27 4.69 8.69
CA VAL A 133 4.25 6.17 8.66
C VAL A 133 4.34 6.76 10.06
N ALA A 134 3.71 6.14 11.05
CA ALA A 134 3.79 6.60 12.44
C ALA A 134 5.20 6.49 13.06
N LEU A 135 6.04 5.58 12.55
CA LEU A 135 7.42 5.34 13.01
C LEU A 135 8.46 6.12 12.19
N ALA A 136 8.41 5.99 10.87
CA ALA A 136 9.43 6.50 9.95
C ALA A 136 9.07 7.83 9.28
N GLY A 137 7.82 8.29 9.39
CA GLY A 137 7.31 9.45 8.67
C GLY A 137 6.83 9.11 7.25
N MET A 138 6.62 10.14 6.43
CA MET A 138 5.93 10.00 5.15
C MET A 138 6.88 9.58 4.01
N ILE A 139 7.14 8.28 3.88
CA ILE A 139 8.02 7.73 2.81
C ILE A 139 7.16 7.11 1.68
N GLY A 140 6.78 7.91 0.69
CA GLY A 140 5.86 7.48 -0.37
C GLY A 140 6.46 6.53 -1.43
N PHE A 141 7.77 6.62 -1.68
CA PHE A 141 8.38 5.96 -2.84
C PHE A 141 8.55 4.43 -2.67
N VAL A 142 8.65 3.97 -1.43
CA VAL A 142 8.89 2.55 -1.09
C VAL A 142 7.74 1.66 -1.59
N GLY A 143 6.50 2.13 -1.49
CA GLY A 143 5.32 1.36 -1.91
C GLY A 143 5.24 1.08 -3.41
N LEU A 144 5.93 1.86 -4.24
CA LEU A 144 6.00 1.67 -5.70
C LEU A 144 7.22 0.82 -6.10
N ILE A 145 8.38 1.07 -5.48
CA ILE A 145 9.62 0.33 -5.79
C ILE A 145 9.51 -1.14 -5.37
N VAL A 146 9.04 -1.42 -4.15
CA VAL A 146 9.04 -2.77 -3.58
C VAL A 146 8.31 -3.79 -4.45
N PRO A 147 7.06 -3.58 -4.89
CA PRO A 147 6.38 -4.55 -5.75
C PRO A 147 7.03 -4.71 -7.12
N HIS A 148 7.71 -3.67 -7.62
CA HIS A 148 8.43 -3.75 -8.89
C HIS A 148 9.68 -4.62 -8.78
N MET A 149 10.47 -4.44 -7.72
CA MET A 149 11.64 -5.28 -7.43
C MET A 149 11.24 -6.73 -7.12
N ALA A 150 10.16 -6.93 -6.36
CA ALA A 150 9.65 -8.26 -6.02
C ALA A 150 9.22 -9.05 -7.28
N ARG A 151 8.59 -8.38 -8.27
CA ARG A 151 8.26 -9.00 -9.55
C ARG A 151 9.50 -9.39 -10.36
N GLY A 152 10.53 -8.55 -10.36
CA GLY A 152 11.82 -8.88 -10.98
C GLY A 152 12.46 -10.12 -10.36
N TYR A 153 12.39 -10.24 -9.03
CA TYR A 153 12.89 -11.41 -8.32
C TYR A 153 12.06 -12.68 -8.58
N SER A 154 10.72 -12.63 -8.52
CA SER A 154 9.89 -13.82 -8.76
C SER A 154 9.95 -14.31 -10.21
N ALA A 155 10.11 -13.40 -11.19
CA ALA A 155 10.27 -13.75 -12.59
C ALA A 155 11.59 -14.52 -12.85
N SER A 156 12.64 -14.26 -12.06
CA SER A 156 13.90 -15.00 -12.15
C SER A 156 13.78 -16.47 -11.69
N THR A 157 12.81 -16.78 -10.82
CA THR A 157 12.61 -18.14 -10.27
C THR A 157 11.79 -19.04 -11.21
N THR A 158 10.99 -18.48 -12.12
CA THR A 158 10.28 -19.27 -13.16
C THR A 158 11.18 -19.54 -14.39
N ALA A 159 12.32 -18.85 -14.52
CA ALA A 159 13.22 -18.98 -15.65
C ALA A 159 14.25 -20.10 -15.46
N GLY A 160 13.79 -21.35 -15.48
CA GLY A 160 14.64 -22.52 -15.73
C GLY A 160 15.15 -22.64 -17.18
N CYS A 161 14.97 -21.63 -18.04
CA CYS A 161 15.28 -21.75 -19.47
C CYS A 161 15.80 -20.49 -20.19
N CYS A 162 16.34 -19.46 -19.53
CA CYS A 162 16.98 -18.36 -20.27
C CYS A 162 18.30 -17.90 -19.62
N PRO A 163 19.45 -17.99 -20.33
CA PRO A 163 20.75 -17.74 -19.74
C PRO A 163 20.97 -16.26 -19.36
N PRO A 164 21.67 -16.00 -18.22
CA PRO A 164 21.83 -14.67 -17.62
C PRO A 164 22.72 -13.69 -18.40
N ALA A 165 23.26 -14.07 -19.56
CA ALA A 165 24.21 -13.25 -20.32
C ALA A 165 23.56 -12.17 -21.22
N LEU A 166 22.26 -12.27 -21.54
CA LEU A 166 21.57 -11.32 -22.43
C LEU A 166 20.68 -10.28 -21.74
N CYS A 167 20.41 -10.42 -20.43
CA CYS A 167 19.47 -9.54 -19.72
C CYS A 167 20.10 -8.26 -19.16
N TRP A 168 21.41 -8.05 -19.34
CA TRP A 168 22.14 -6.87 -18.87
C TRP A 168 22.49 -5.86 -19.97
N VAL A 169 22.01 -6.05 -21.21
CA VAL A 169 22.15 -5.00 -22.24
C VAL A 169 21.04 -3.96 -22.07
N PRO A 170 21.37 -2.68 -21.86
CA PRO A 170 20.40 -1.64 -21.50
C PRO A 170 19.61 -1.20 -22.75
N ALA A 171 18.37 -1.65 -22.87
CA ALA A 171 17.49 -1.33 -24.00
C ALA A 171 16.53 -0.17 -23.67
N TYR A 172 17.08 1.03 -23.52
CA TYR A 172 16.35 2.31 -23.63
C TYR A 172 16.14 2.74 -25.09
N TYR A 173 16.40 1.85 -26.06
CA TYR A 173 16.29 2.14 -27.49
C TYR A 173 15.63 0.95 -28.20
N SER A 174 14.60 1.24 -29.00
CA SER A 174 13.88 0.35 -29.95
C SER A 174 12.78 -0.60 -29.43
N TRP A 175 11.55 -0.05 -29.42
CA TRP A 175 10.34 -0.70 -29.97
C TRP A 175 10.62 -1.33 -31.37
N PRO A 176 9.76 -2.17 -32.00
CA PRO A 176 8.66 -3.03 -31.54
C PRO A 176 8.56 -4.34 -32.36
N MET A 177 9.36 -5.36 -32.08
CA MET A 177 9.22 -6.69 -32.69
C MET A 177 9.74 -7.63 -31.60
N TRP A 178 8.95 -8.53 -31.02
CA TRP A 178 8.88 -9.91 -31.49
C TRP A 178 7.84 -10.67 -30.66
N PRO A 179 7.23 -11.73 -31.24
CA PRO A 179 5.91 -12.24 -30.90
C PRO A 179 5.93 -13.19 -29.70
N ARG A 180 4.74 -13.37 -29.11
CA ARG A 180 4.43 -14.38 -28.10
C ARG A 180 4.57 -15.80 -28.69
N ALA A 181 5.43 -16.63 -28.13
CA ALA A 181 5.43 -18.11 -28.10
C ALA A 181 6.77 -18.53 -27.43
N CYS A 182 6.86 -19.37 -26.42
CA CYS A 182 6.00 -20.43 -25.89
C CYS A 182 5.83 -20.29 -24.37
#